data_AF-A0A935SSV9-F1
#
_entry.id   AF-A0A935SSV9-F1
#
_cell.length_a   1.000
_cell.length_b   1.000
_cell.length_c   1.000
_cell.angle_alpha   90.00
_cell.angle_beta   90.00
_cell.angle_gamma   90.00
#
_symmetry.space_group_name_H-M   'P 1'
#
loop_
_entity.id
_entity.type
_entity.pdbx_description
1 polymer ?
#
loop_
_entity_poly.entity_id
_entity_poly.type
_entity_poly.pdbx_seq_one_letter_code
_entity_poly.pdbx_strand_id
1 'polypeptide(L)'
;MSDLIVLGDSGASPYHTTEHYLRKVLVGDIKSVRVRLIAALERLDYDILDDDDHIVRGRRQARGWGTSYSSADVLDYPMTLIVKLKEQGEHATRATFDYVVKHPSLSKGEKEVLTREAEAISALATVRALDKICSACGIESTDDSRFCRRCGSKMVVESNELEILPMYSEIRAGHTSVVTTFIVSAASTVIMGSALLAMLLNGVVFGKGIAALLVIGMVLSFLSTVFVCFGWNRMNRSLKRSQNERELMGSSTSVLPFPDRSNQFELETPPASVTERTTNLLRVNADPAKTGEFGTD
;
A
#
# COMPACT_ATOMS: atom_id res chain seq x y z
N MET A 1 18.31 -29.74 -15.71
CA MET A 1 19.71 -29.61 -15.24
C MET A 1 19.95 -28.12 -15.09
N SER A 2 19.75 -27.50 -13.92
CA SER A 2 20.09 -27.93 -12.57
C SER A 2 19.02 -27.46 -11.58
N ASP A 3 18.37 -28.40 -10.87
CA ASP A 3 17.61 -28.06 -9.69
C ASP A 3 18.62 -27.71 -8.59
N LEU A 4 18.88 -26.42 -8.42
CA LEU A 4 19.63 -25.90 -7.28
C LEU A 4 18.72 -26.00 -6.06
N ILE A 5 18.58 -27.23 -5.55
CA ILE A 5 18.04 -27.47 -4.22
C ILE A 5 19.05 -26.85 -3.26
N VAL A 6 18.72 -25.67 -2.76
CA VAL A 6 19.40 -25.03 -1.63
C VAL A 6 19.14 -25.91 -0.41
N LEU A 7 19.91 -26.99 -0.28
CA LEU A 7 20.10 -27.74 0.96
C LEU A 7 20.95 -26.85 1.87
N GLY A 8 20.29 -25.85 2.46
CA GLY A 8 20.84 -25.02 3.50
C GLY A 8 21.08 -25.86 4.75
N ASP A 9 22.37 -26.01 5.07
CA ASP A 9 22.97 -26.31 6.36
C ASP A 9 21.98 -26.61 7.50
N SER A 10 21.85 -27.90 7.81
CA SER A 10 20.95 -28.51 8.78
C SER A 10 21.33 -28.20 10.24
N GLY A 11 21.72 -26.96 10.54
CA GLY A 11 21.60 -26.43 11.89
C GLY A 11 20.11 -26.28 12.13
N ALA A 12 19.52 -27.17 12.94
CA ALA A 12 18.10 -27.16 13.29
C ALA A 12 17.70 -25.81 13.89
N SER A 13 17.38 -24.85 13.02
CA SER A 13 16.75 -23.60 13.37
C SER A 13 15.43 -23.99 14.03
N PRO A 14 15.22 -23.70 15.33
CA PRO A 14 13.99 -24.07 16.04
C PRO A 14 12.75 -23.35 15.50
N TYR A 15 12.92 -22.50 14.48
CA TYR A 15 11.87 -21.71 13.88
C TYR A 15 11.27 -22.46 12.69
N HIS A 16 9.99 -22.82 12.81
CA HIS A 16 9.19 -23.26 11.68
C HIS A 16 9.13 -22.14 10.63
N THR A 17 9.37 -22.49 9.37
CA THR A 17 9.17 -21.62 8.23
C THR A 17 7.83 -21.95 7.60
N THR A 18 7.00 -20.92 7.41
CA THR A 18 5.71 -21.05 6.73
C THR A 18 5.80 -20.44 5.34
N GLU A 19 5.26 -21.17 4.36
CA GLU A 19 5.26 -20.76 2.95
C GLU A 19 3.85 -20.30 2.53
N HIS A 20 3.78 -19.25 1.71
CA HIS A 20 2.52 -18.79 1.12
C HIS A 20 2.72 -18.42 -0.35
N TYR A 21 1.90 -19.00 -1.22
CA TYR A 21 2.05 -18.95 -2.67
C TYR A 21 0.90 -18.21 -3.33
N LEU A 22 1.20 -17.25 -4.20
CA LEU A 22 0.25 -16.46 -4.96
C LEU A 22 0.67 -16.36 -6.43
N ARG A 23 -0.30 -16.29 -7.35
CA ARG A 23 -0.06 -16.12 -8.78
C ARG A 23 -0.82 -14.91 -9.30
N LYS A 24 -0.14 -14.04 -10.05
CA LYS A 24 -0.73 -12.90 -10.75
C LYS A 24 -0.19 -12.83 -12.18
N VAL A 25 -0.96 -12.24 -13.07
CA VAL A 25 -0.54 -11.98 -14.46
C VAL A 25 -0.27 -10.49 -14.56
N LEU A 26 0.93 -10.15 -15.00
CA LEU A 26 1.41 -8.79 -15.20
C LEU A 26 1.50 -8.51 -16.70
N VAL A 27 1.21 -7.28 -17.09
CA VAL A 27 1.27 -6.84 -18.49
C VAL A 27 2.71 -6.48 -18.85
N GLY A 28 3.20 -7.01 -19.98
CA GLY A 28 4.53 -6.75 -20.55
C GLY A 28 5.47 -7.96 -20.51
N ASP A 29 6.61 -7.80 -21.20
CA ASP A 29 7.66 -8.81 -21.33
C ASP A 29 8.38 -9.04 -19.99
N ILE A 30 9.02 -10.21 -19.84
CA ILE A 30 9.72 -10.60 -18.60
C ILE A 30 10.71 -9.53 -18.16
N LYS A 31 11.55 -9.03 -19.07
CA LYS A 31 12.59 -8.02 -18.75
C LYS A 31 12.00 -6.73 -18.22
N SER A 32 10.92 -6.23 -18.85
CA SER A 32 10.23 -5.01 -18.43
C SER A 32 9.51 -5.20 -17.08
N VAL A 33 8.86 -6.34 -16.89
CA VAL A 33 8.17 -6.68 -15.65
C VAL A 33 9.17 -6.83 -14.49
N ARG A 34 10.32 -7.46 -14.73
CA ARG A 34 11.40 -7.67 -13.76
C ARG A 34 11.92 -6.34 -13.20
N VAL A 35 12.30 -5.39 -14.06
CA VAL A 35 12.79 -4.06 -13.62
C VAL A 35 11.72 -3.32 -12.79
N ARG A 36 10.46 -3.40 -13.20
CA ARG A 36 9.35 -2.77 -12.47
C ARG A 36 9.09 -3.42 -11.11
N LEU A 37 9.22 -4.74 -11.02
CA LEU A 37 9.12 -5.49 -9.78
C LEU A 37 10.25 -5.16 -8.82
N ILE A 38 11.50 -5.14 -9.27
CA ILE A 38 12.65 -4.75 -8.43
C ILE A 38 12.39 -3.39 -7.80
N ALA A 39 12.06 -2.40 -8.62
CA ALA A 39 11.82 -1.05 -8.14
C ALA A 39 10.51 -0.92 -7.33
N ALA A 40 9.59 -1.89 -7.37
CA ALA A 40 8.42 -1.96 -6.50
C ALA A 40 8.77 -2.60 -5.13
N LEU A 41 9.62 -3.63 -5.15
CA LEU A 41 10.15 -4.29 -3.96
C LEU A 41 11.03 -3.34 -3.14
N GLU A 42 11.92 -2.59 -3.79
CA GLU A 42 12.76 -1.57 -3.11
C GLU A 42 11.91 -0.49 -2.41
N ARG A 43 10.82 -0.05 -3.05
CA ARG A 43 9.86 0.90 -2.44
C ARG A 43 9.14 0.35 -1.22
N LEU A 44 9.04 -0.97 -1.12
CA LEU A 44 8.47 -1.69 0.00
C LEU A 44 9.56 -2.17 0.97
N ASP A 45 10.75 -1.57 0.90
CA ASP A 45 11.90 -1.85 1.77
C ASP A 45 12.36 -3.32 1.75
N TYR A 46 12.29 -3.96 0.58
CA TYR A 46 12.96 -5.24 0.38
C TYR A 46 14.40 -5.01 -0.08
N ASP A 47 15.35 -5.66 0.58
CA ASP A 47 16.73 -5.81 0.12
C ASP A 47 16.78 -6.85 -0.99
N ILE A 48 17.19 -6.46 -2.19
CA ILE A 48 17.32 -7.40 -3.33
C ILE A 48 18.58 -8.26 -3.12
N LEU A 49 18.38 -9.57 -3.04
CA LEU A 49 19.45 -10.54 -2.81
C LEU A 49 19.97 -11.13 -4.11
N ASP A 50 19.05 -11.44 -5.02
CA ASP A 50 19.35 -12.15 -6.25
C ASP A 50 18.43 -11.65 -7.36
N ASP A 51 19.01 -11.50 -8.54
CA ASP A 51 18.38 -10.95 -9.72
C ASP A 51 18.74 -11.82 -10.93
N ASP A 52 18.13 -12.99 -11.01
CA ASP A 52 18.21 -13.88 -12.17
C ASP A 52 17.20 -13.46 -13.23
N ASP A 53 17.38 -13.90 -14.49
CA ASP A 53 16.49 -13.52 -15.61
C ASP A 53 15.00 -13.84 -15.35
N HIS A 54 14.71 -14.89 -14.57
CA HIS A 54 13.34 -15.38 -14.31
C HIS A 54 12.95 -15.35 -12.83
N ILE A 55 13.84 -14.93 -11.93
CA ILE A 55 13.61 -14.98 -10.50
C ILE A 55 14.12 -13.69 -9.88
N VAL A 56 13.24 -13.00 -9.16
CA VAL A 56 13.60 -11.84 -8.34
C VAL A 56 13.47 -12.23 -6.88
N ARG A 57 14.56 -12.15 -6.12
CA ARG A 57 14.57 -12.50 -4.70
C ARG A 57 14.78 -11.24 -3.84
N GLY A 58 13.78 -10.90 -3.05
CA GLY A 58 13.85 -9.84 -2.05
C GLY A 58 13.83 -10.41 -0.64
N ARG A 59 14.51 -9.74 0.29
CA ARG A 59 14.43 -10.04 1.72
C ARG A 59 14.03 -8.79 2.49
N ARG A 60 13.10 -8.93 3.42
CA ARG A 60 12.76 -7.87 4.38
C ARG A 60 13.28 -8.26 5.76
N GLN A 61 13.98 -7.34 6.41
CA GLN A 61 14.44 -7.53 7.80
C GLN A 61 13.28 -7.39 8.78
N ALA A 62 13.45 -7.97 9.97
CA ALA A 62 12.49 -7.82 11.04
C ALA A 62 12.40 -6.36 11.49
N ARG A 63 11.19 -5.89 11.83
CA ARG A 63 10.92 -4.53 12.32
C ARG A 63 10.25 -4.58 13.69
N GLY A 64 10.51 -3.56 14.51
CA GLY A 64 9.89 -3.40 15.82
C GLY A 64 9.96 -4.67 16.68
N TRP A 65 8.79 -5.13 17.12
CA TRP A 65 8.62 -6.31 17.98
C TRP A 65 8.84 -7.64 17.23
N GLY A 66 8.91 -7.63 15.90
CA GLY A 66 9.22 -8.80 15.09
C GLY A 66 10.66 -9.29 15.28
N THR A 67 11.57 -8.41 15.71
CA THR A 67 12.95 -8.78 16.10
C THR A 67 12.99 -9.74 17.29
N SER A 68 11.99 -9.65 18.17
CA SER A 68 11.82 -10.50 19.35
C SER A 68 10.74 -11.58 19.14
N TYR A 69 10.30 -11.79 17.88
CA TYR A 69 9.24 -12.72 17.51
C TYR A 69 7.91 -12.51 18.25
N SER A 70 7.60 -11.26 18.61
CA SER A 70 6.42 -10.92 19.41
C SER A 70 5.57 -9.83 18.74
N SER A 71 5.65 -9.71 17.41
CA SER A 71 4.76 -8.80 16.68
C SER A 71 3.42 -9.47 16.37
N ALA A 72 2.35 -8.70 16.42
CA ALA A 72 1.05 -9.13 15.91
C ALA A 72 0.92 -8.92 14.39
N ASP A 73 1.86 -8.20 13.76
CA ASP A 73 1.90 -7.99 12.32
C ASP A 73 2.85 -9.00 11.67
N VAL A 74 2.37 -9.71 10.65
CA VAL A 74 3.17 -10.62 9.84
C VAL A 74 4.30 -9.90 9.11
N LEU A 75 4.09 -8.62 8.74
CA LEU A 75 5.05 -7.85 7.96
C LEU A 75 6.29 -7.41 8.77
N ASP A 76 6.20 -7.45 10.10
CA ASP A 76 7.30 -7.16 11.01
C ASP A 76 8.29 -8.32 11.15
N TYR A 77 7.89 -9.53 10.77
CA TYR A 77 8.76 -10.70 10.84
C TYR A 77 9.77 -10.71 9.70
N PRO A 78 10.95 -11.32 9.90
CA PRO A 78 11.90 -11.48 8.81
C PRO A 78 11.32 -12.45 7.78
N MET A 79 11.22 -11.98 6.53
CA MET A 79 10.66 -12.75 5.43
C MET A 79 11.51 -12.63 4.17
N THR A 80 11.45 -13.68 3.35
CA THR A 80 12.04 -13.69 2.01
C THR A 80 10.91 -13.84 1.00
N LEU A 81 10.88 -12.97 0.00
CA LEU A 81 9.94 -13.02 -1.11
C LEU A 81 10.68 -13.47 -2.36
N ILE A 82 10.24 -14.57 -2.95
CA ILE A 82 10.78 -15.10 -4.21
C ILE A 82 9.70 -14.91 -5.28
N VAL A 83 9.98 -14.10 -6.29
CA VAL A 83 9.06 -13.85 -7.40
C VAL A 83 9.58 -14.57 -8.64
N LYS A 84 8.87 -15.63 -9.05
CA LYS A 84 9.19 -16.40 -10.25
C LYS A 84 8.38 -15.88 -11.43
N LEU A 85 9.06 -15.53 -12.51
CA LEU A 85 8.47 -14.99 -13.74
C LEU A 85 8.43 -16.06 -14.82
N LYS A 86 7.29 -16.15 -15.52
CA LYS A 86 7.09 -17.05 -16.65
C LYS A 86 6.32 -16.34 -17.76
N GLU A 87 6.79 -16.43 -18.99
CA GLU A 87 6.07 -15.93 -20.17
C GLU A 87 4.68 -16.56 -20.29
N GLN A 88 3.67 -15.72 -20.54
CA GLN A 88 2.30 -16.10 -20.79
C GLN A 88 1.77 -15.34 -22.02
N GLY A 89 2.44 -15.50 -23.16
CA GLY A 89 2.12 -14.80 -24.41
C GLY A 89 3.07 -13.63 -24.69
N GLU A 90 2.79 -12.89 -25.77
CA GLU A 90 3.69 -11.85 -26.28
C GLU A 90 3.76 -10.60 -25.39
N HIS A 91 2.69 -10.29 -24.65
CA HIS A 91 2.61 -9.09 -23.81
C HIS A 91 2.11 -9.37 -22.39
N ALA A 92 2.26 -10.61 -21.92
CA ALA A 92 1.84 -10.98 -20.57
C ALA A 92 2.85 -11.93 -19.91
N THR A 93 3.18 -11.61 -18.66
CA THR A 93 4.10 -12.39 -17.83
C THR A 93 3.37 -12.85 -16.58
N ARG A 94 3.37 -14.16 -16.31
CA ARG A 94 2.87 -14.72 -15.07
C ARG A 94 3.93 -14.56 -13.98
N ALA A 95 3.60 -13.82 -12.93
CA ALA A 95 4.41 -13.71 -11.72
C ALA A 95 3.85 -14.64 -10.63
N THR A 96 4.72 -15.45 -10.03
CA THR A 96 4.40 -16.29 -8.88
C THR A 96 5.16 -15.76 -7.67
N PHE A 97 4.44 -15.29 -6.66
CA PHE A 97 4.97 -14.78 -5.41
C PHE A 97 5.00 -15.92 -4.39
N ASP A 98 6.18 -16.18 -3.85
CA ASP A 98 6.44 -17.21 -2.85
C ASP A 98 7.04 -16.55 -1.61
N TYR A 99 6.24 -16.48 -0.55
CA TYR A 99 6.61 -15.87 0.72
C TYR A 99 7.13 -16.94 1.68
N VAL A 100 8.38 -16.79 2.10
CA VAL A 100 8.99 -17.61 3.16
C VAL A 100 9.12 -16.77 4.41
N VAL A 101 8.20 -16.97 5.36
CA VAL A 101 8.13 -16.22 6.62
C VAL A 101 8.67 -17.08 7.77
N LYS A 102 9.56 -16.53 8.58
CA LYS A 102 10.08 -17.19 9.79
C LYS A 102 9.12 -16.95 10.97
N HIS A 103 7.97 -17.64 10.96
CA HIS A 103 6.93 -17.53 11.99
C HIS A 103 6.37 -18.92 12.35
N PRO A 104 6.11 -19.24 13.63
CA PRO A 104 5.67 -20.58 14.06
C PRO A 104 4.39 -21.08 13.39
N SER A 105 3.44 -20.20 13.09
CA SER A 105 2.21 -20.58 12.40
C SER A 105 1.55 -19.37 11.75
N LEU A 106 1.29 -19.44 10.45
CA LEU A 106 0.67 -18.34 9.71
C LEU A 106 -0.86 -18.46 9.77
N SER A 107 -1.53 -17.51 10.43
CA SER A 107 -2.99 -17.52 10.56
C SER A 107 -3.67 -17.25 9.21
N LYS A 108 -4.94 -17.67 9.05
CA LYS A 108 -5.68 -17.54 7.77
C LYS A 108 -5.67 -16.12 7.22
N GLY A 109 -5.71 -15.10 8.07
CA GLY A 109 -5.72 -13.75 7.55
C GLY A 109 -4.38 -13.01 7.64
N GLU A 110 -3.35 -13.57 8.27
CA GLU A 110 -1.96 -13.15 7.93
C GLU A 110 -1.67 -13.51 6.47
N LYS A 111 -2.15 -14.67 6.00
CA LYS A 111 -2.12 -15.01 4.57
C LYS A 111 -2.86 -14.00 3.70
N GLU A 112 -3.96 -13.41 4.20
CA GLU A 112 -4.68 -12.34 3.50
C GLU A 112 -3.85 -11.06 3.43
N VAL A 113 -3.11 -10.71 4.48
CA VAL A 113 -2.18 -9.56 4.48
C VAL A 113 -1.09 -9.77 3.42
N LEU A 114 -0.46 -10.94 3.37
CA LEU A 114 0.54 -11.26 2.34
C LEU A 114 -0.06 -11.26 0.93
N THR A 115 -1.32 -11.68 0.80
CA THR A 115 -2.06 -11.63 -0.46
C THR A 115 -2.25 -10.20 -0.94
N ARG A 116 -2.66 -9.30 -0.04
CA ARG A 116 -2.79 -7.87 -0.35
C ARG A 116 -1.44 -7.23 -0.67
N GLU A 117 -0.38 -7.63 0.02
CA GLU A 117 0.96 -7.15 -0.29
C GLU A 117 1.39 -7.55 -1.71
N ALA A 118 1.16 -8.80 -2.11
CA ALA A 118 1.42 -9.25 -3.47
C ALA A 118 0.57 -8.49 -4.50
N GLU A 119 -0.67 -8.17 -4.15
CA GLU A 119 -1.55 -7.33 -4.98
C GLU A 119 -0.99 -5.92 -5.15
N ALA A 120 -0.56 -5.26 -4.07
CA ALA A 120 0.03 -3.93 -4.16
C ALA A 120 1.36 -3.93 -4.93
N ILE A 121 2.21 -4.96 -4.75
CA ILE A 121 3.43 -5.13 -5.56
C ILE A 121 3.06 -5.28 -7.04
N SER A 122 2.05 -6.09 -7.35
CA SER A 122 1.58 -6.28 -8.71
C SER A 122 1.02 -4.99 -9.32
N ALA A 123 0.26 -4.21 -8.54
CA ALA A 123 -0.28 -2.93 -8.95
C ALA A 123 0.81 -1.87 -9.17
N LEU A 124 1.81 -1.79 -8.29
CA LEU A 124 2.98 -0.93 -8.50
C LEU A 124 3.73 -1.29 -9.77
N ALA A 125 3.89 -2.58 -10.02
CA ALA A 125 4.56 -3.06 -11.21
C ALA A 125 3.75 -2.73 -12.47
N THR A 126 2.41 -2.79 -12.44
CA THR A 126 1.56 -2.46 -13.59
C THR A 126 1.42 -0.95 -13.82
N VAL A 127 1.25 -0.16 -12.76
CA VAL A 127 1.12 1.32 -12.81
C VAL A 127 2.26 1.95 -13.59
N ARG A 128 3.50 1.51 -13.36
CA ARG A 128 4.67 2.06 -14.07
C ARG A 128 4.70 1.81 -15.58
N ALA A 129 3.93 0.85 -16.10
CA ALA A 129 3.74 0.76 -17.55
C ALA A 129 2.80 1.86 -18.07
N LEU A 130 1.83 2.27 -17.24
CA LEU A 130 0.86 3.32 -17.57
C LEU A 130 1.41 4.73 -17.31
N ASP A 131 2.37 4.89 -16.39
CA ASP A 131 3.02 6.19 -16.11
C ASP A 131 3.74 6.79 -17.33
N LYS A 132 4.02 5.95 -18.33
CA LYS A 132 4.53 6.44 -19.60
C LYS A 132 3.46 7.16 -20.41
N ILE A 133 2.16 7.04 -20.15
CA ILE A 133 1.11 7.65 -20.98
C ILE A 133 0.35 8.69 -20.16
N CYS A 134 0.37 9.94 -20.61
CA CYS A 134 -0.36 11.01 -19.96
C CYS A 134 -1.88 10.78 -20.05
N SER A 135 -2.58 10.71 -18.92
CA SER A 135 -4.04 10.53 -18.86
C SER A 135 -4.83 11.68 -19.48
N ALA A 136 -4.28 12.90 -19.51
CA ALA A 136 -4.97 14.07 -20.05
C ALA A 136 -4.85 14.20 -21.58
N CYS A 137 -3.70 13.84 -22.16
CA CYS A 137 -3.42 14.05 -23.58
C CYS A 137 -3.06 12.79 -24.37
N GLY A 138 -2.95 11.64 -23.71
CA GLY A 138 -2.67 10.33 -24.33
C GLY A 138 -1.25 10.15 -24.88
N ILE A 139 -0.33 11.10 -24.64
CA ILE A 139 1.03 11.01 -25.17
C ILE A 139 1.96 10.24 -24.25
N GLU A 140 2.83 9.47 -24.90
CA GLU A 140 3.91 8.78 -24.23
C GLU A 140 4.97 9.79 -23.72
N SER A 141 5.08 9.93 -22.42
CA SER A 141 6.20 10.56 -21.73
C SER A 141 7.37 9.59 -21.73
N THR A 142 8.44 9.96 -22.40
CA THR A 142 9.69 9.21 -22.44
C THR A 142 10.57 9.44 -21.21
N ASP A 143 10.09 10.22 -20.23
CA ASP A 143 10.87 10.72 -19.10
C ASP A 143 10.07 10.64 -17.79
N ASP A 144 10.75 10.43 -16.67
CA ASP A 144 10.23 10.42 -15.28
C ASP A 144 9.80 11.84 -14.82
N SER A 145 9.30 12.63 -15.76
CA SER A 145 8.81 13.98 -15.52
C SER A 145 7.51 13.94 -14.71
N ARG A 146 7.47 14.67 -13.60
CA ARG A 146 6.28 14.80 -12.74
C ARG A 146 5.10 15.49 -13.44
N PHE A 147 5.34 16.10 -14.60
CA PHE A 147 4.35 16.82 -15.39
C PHE A 147 4.51 16.43 -16.85
N CYS A 148 3.39 16.21 -17.55
CA CYS A 148 3.42 15.93 -18.97
C CYS A 148 4.01 17.12 -19.75
N ARG A 149 5.04 16.87 -20.56
CA ARG A 149 5.69 17.92 -21.36
C ARG A 149 4.78 18.58 -22.39
N ARG A 150 3.69 17.93 -22.82
CA ARG A 150 2.75 18.49 -23.81
C ARG A 150 1.66 19.34 -23.17
N CYS A 151 0.96 18.80 -22.17
CA CYS A 151 -0.22 19.46 -21.59
C CYS A 151 0.00 20.04 -20.19
N GLY A 152 1.17 19.83 -19.59
CA GLY A 152 1.50 20.31 -18.24
C GLY A 152 0.76 19.60 -17.10
N SER A 153 -0.09 18.62 -17.39
CA SER A 153 -0.84 17.90 -16.35
C SER A 153 0.13 17.09 -15.48
N LYS A 154 -0.06 17.16 -14.17
CA LYS A 154 0.73 16.40 -13.20
C LYS A 154 0.51 14.91 -13.42
N MET A 155 1.59 14.15 -13.64
CA MET A 155 1.54 12.70 -13.72
C MET A 155 1.71 12.16 -12.30
N VAL A 156 0.64 12.20 -11.51
CA VAL A 156 0.60 11.60 -10.17
C VAL A 156 -0.08 10.27 -10.30
N VAL A 157 0.71 9.20 -10.21
CA VAL A 157 0.14 7.92 -9.80
C VAL A 157 0.79 7.56 -8.48
N GLU A 158 0.32 8.23 -7.43
CA GLU A 158 0.44 7.67 -6.09
C GLU A 158 -0.56 6.51 -6.04
N SER A 159 -0.03 5.29 -6.04
CA SER A 159 -0.85 4.10 -5.87
C SER A 159 -1.37 4.08 -4.42
N ASN A 160 -2.62 4.51 -4.22
CA ASN A 160 -3.29 4.48 -2.91
C ASN A 160 -3.26 3.09 -2.24
N GLU A 161 -3.07 2.02 -3.02
CA GLU A 161 -2.96 0.65 -2.52
C GLU A 161 -1.78 0.45 -1.55
N LEU A 162 -0.68 1.19 -1.72
CA LEU A 162 0.48 1.06 -0.81
C LEU A 162 0.20 1.60 0.58
N GLU A 163 -0.61 2.64 0.67
CA GLU A 163 -0.98 3.26 1.94
C GLU A 163 -2.03 2.43 2.68
N ILE A 164 -2.87 1.71 1.94
CA ILE A 164 -3.89 0.82 2.52
C ILE A 164 -3.25 -0.39 3.22
N LEU A 165 -2.08 -0.85 2.78
CA LEU A 165 -1.39 -2.00 3.38
C LEU A 165 -1.00 -1.81 4.86
N PRO A 166 -0.21 -0.80 5.25
CA PRO A 166 0.14 -0.59 6.65
C PRO A 166 -1.10 -0.29 7.49
N MET A 167 -2.09 0.41 6.93
CA MET A 167 -3.35 0.66 7.63
C MET A 167 -4.09 -0.65 7.94
N TYR A 168 -4.18 -1.56 6.97
CA TYR A 168 -4.87 -2.82 7.16
C TYR A 168 -4.15 -3.74 8.16
N SER A 169 -2.82 -3.79 8.12
CA SER A 169 -2.03 -4.61 9.06
C SER A 169 -2.10 -4.06 10.48
N GLU A 170 -2.04 -2.73 10.67
CA GLU A 170 -2.20 -2.09 11.97
C GLU A 170 -3.59 -2.29 12.58
N ILE A 171 -4.66 -2.13 11.79
CA ILE A 171 -6.04 -2.35 12.25
C ILE A 171 -6.22 -3.79 12.69
N ARG A 172 -5.67 -4.74 11.94
CA ARG A 172 -5.76 -6.16 12.26
C ARG A 172 -4.99 -6.54 13.53
N ALA A 173 -3.78 -6.02 13.69
CA ALA A 173 -3.01 -6.17 14.93
C ALA A 173 -3.78 -5.60 16.13
N GLY A 174 -4.44 -4.45 15.96
CA GLY A 174 -5.35 -3.89 16.95
C GLY A 174 -6.51 -4.84 17.28
N HIS A 175 -7.22 -5.33 16.27
CA HIS A 175 -8.36 -6.23 16.46
C HIS A 175 -7.99 -7.53 17.19
N THR A 176 -6.88 -8.18 16.82
CA THR A 176 -6.43 -9.41 17.49
C THR A 176 -6.07 -9.15 18.96
N SER A 177 -5.42 -8.04 19.28
CA SER A 177 -5.13 -7.66 20.66
C SER A 177 -6.40 -7.41 21.49
N VAL A 178 -7.41 -6.74 20.91
CA VAL A 178 -8.68 -6.46 21.59
C VAL A 178 -9.48 -7.75 21.82
N VAL A 179 -9.59 -8.63 20.81
CA VAL A 179 -10.34 -9.88 20.92
C VAL A 179 -9.69 -10.83 21.92
N THR A 180 -8.37 -11.00 21.85
CA THR A 180 -7.64 -11.88 22.80
C THR A 180 -7.78 -11.38 24.23
N THR A 181 -7.63 -10.07 24.45
CA THR A 181 -7.80 -9.48 25.78
C THR A 181 -9.24 -9.59 26.28
N PHE A 182 -10.23 -9.44 25.39
CA PHE A 182 -11.64 -9.64 25.74
C PHE A 182 -11.92 -11.08 26.19
N ILE A 183 -11.40 -12.08 25.47
CA ILE A 183 -11.56 -13.50 25.85
C ILE A 183 -10.89 -13.79 27.19
N VAL A 184 -9.66 -13.31 27.39
CA VAL A 184 -8.93 -13.47 28.66
C VAL A 184 -9.67 -12.78 29.80
N SER A 185 -10.18 -11.57 29.56
CA SER A 185 -11.01 -10.83 30.52
C SER A 185 -12.26 -11.62 30.90
N ALA A 186 -13.02 -12.12 29.91
CA ALA A 186 -14.22 -12.91 30.14
C ALA A 186 -13.91 -14.23 30.90
N ALA A 187 -12.82 -14.91 30.57
CA ALA A 187 -12.39 -16.09 31.31
C ALA A 187 -12.04 -15.74 32.77
N SER A 188 -11.33 -14.63 32.98
CA SER A 188 -10.95 -14.18 34.33
C SER A 188 -12.17 -13.81 35.18
N THR A 189 -13.20 -13.18 34.60
CA THR A 189 -14.43 -12.82 35.31
C THR A 189 -15.27 -14.04 35.67
N VAL A 190 -15.31 -15.06 34.80
CA VAL A 190 -15.97 -16.34 35.11
C VAL A 190 -15.26 -17.08 36.24
N ILE A 191 -13.92 -17.14 36.23
CA ILE A 191 -13.12 -17.75 37.31
C ILE A 191 -13.34 -16.99 38.62
N MET A 192 -13.29 -15.67 38.60
CA MET A 192 -13.51 -14.85 39.81
C MET A 192 -14.95 -14.97 40.33
N GLY A 193 -15.94 -14.97 39.44
CA GLY A 193 -17.35 -15.12 39.79
C GLY A 193 -17.66 -16.49 40.39
N SER A 194 -17.10 -17.57 39.82
CA SER A 194 -17.26 -18.92 40.38
C SER A 194 -16.58 -19.07 41.75
N ALA A 195 -15.40 -18.46 41.96
CA ALA A 195 -14.74 -18.44 43.27
C ALA A 195 -15.57 -17.69 44.32
N LEU A 196 -16.14 -16.54 43.96
CA LEU A 196 -17.03 -15.77 44.83
C LEU A 196 -18.32 -16.54 45.16
N LEU A 197 -18.93 -17.18 44.16
CA LEU A 197 -20.12 -18.00 44.38
C LEU A 197 -19.83 -19.19 45.31
N ALA A 198 -18.70 -19.87 45.13
CA ALA A 198 -18.26 -20.94 46.01
C ALA A 198 -18.02 -20.46 47.45
N MET A 199 -17.52 -19.24 47.65
CA MET A 199 -17.40 -18.63 48.98
C MET A 199 -18.75 -18.38 49.64
N LEU A 200 -19.73 -17.89 48.87
CA LEU A 200 -21.07 -17.61 49.38
C LEU A 200 -21.80 -18.90 49.80
N LEU A 201 -21.66 -19.97 49.01
CA LEU A 201 -22.34 -21.24 49.27
C LEU A 201 -21.75 -22.01 50.46
N ASN A 202 -20.42 -21.99 50.65
CA ASN A 202 -19.74 -22.81 51.66
C ASN A 202 -19.63 -22.15 53.04
N GLY A 203 -20.21 -20.97 53.24
CA GLY A 203 -20.21 -20.32 54.55
C GLY A 203 -18.80 -20.00 55.06
N VAL A 204 -18.13 -19.04 54.41
CA VAL A 204 -17.01 -18.22 54.90
C VAL A 204 -16.09 -18.91 55.94
N VAL A 205 -15.38 -19.95 55.53
CA VAL A 205 -14.10 -20.28 56.17
C VAL A 205 -13.02 -19.63 55.31
N PHE A 206 -12.50 -18.48 55.75
CA PHE A 206 -11.38 -17.78 55.11
C PHE A 206 -10.11 -18.63 55.20
N GLY A 207 -10.01 -19.64 54.33
CA GLY A 207 -8.76 -20.33 54.07
C GLY A 207 -7.79 -19.34 53.41
N LYS A 208 -6.53 -19.33 53.85
CA LYS A 208 -5.47 -18.48 53.27
C LYS A 208 -5.36 -18.58 51.73
N GLY A 209 -5.75 -19.73 51.16
CA GLY A 209 -5.77 -19.93 49.71
C GLY A 209 -6.83 -19.09 48.96
N ILE A 210 -7.97 -18.81 49.58
CA ILE A 210 -9.06 -18.04 48.97
C ILE A 210 -8.67 -16.57 48.79
N ALA A 211 -8.03 -15.99 49.81
CA ALA A 211 -7.52 -14.62 49.75
C ALA A 211 -6.45 -14.47 48.66
N ALA A 212 -5.55 -15.45 48.51
CA ALA A 212 -4.54 -15.45 47.45
C ALA A 212 -5.17 -15.50 46.05
N LEU A 213 -6.19 -16.33 45.83
CA LEU A 213 -6.90 -16.41 44.55
C LEU A 213 -7.62 -15.09 44.18
N LEU A 214 -8.21 -14.39 45.16
CA LEU A 214 -8.81 -13.08 44.93
C LEU A 214 -7.78 -12.03 44.51
N VAL A 215 -6.61 -12.00 45.17
CA VAL A 215 -5.53 -11.07 44.82
C VAL A 215 -5.02 -11.35 43.41
N ILE A 216 -4.79 -12.62 43.06
CA ILE A 216 -4.37 -13.01 41.71
C ILE A 216 -5.43 -12.60 40.68
N GLY A 217 -6.72 -12.84 40.96
CA GLY A 217 -7.82 -12.44 40.09
C GLY A 217 -7.88 -10.92 39.86
N MET A 218 -7.69 -10.13 40.91
CA MET A 218 -7.66 -8.67 40.83
C MET A 218 -6.47 -8.17 39.99
N VAL A 219 -5.28 -8.73 40.19
CA VAL A 219 -4.08 -8.37 39.40
C VAL A 219 -4.26 -8.73 37.93
N LEU A 220 -4.79 -9.92 37.62
CA LEU A 220 -5.05 -10.34 36.24
C LEU A 220 -6.12 -9.46 35.56
N SER A 221 -7.17 -9.10 36.28
CA SER A 221 -8.23 -8.19 35.78
C SER A 221 -7.69 -6.79 35.52
N PHE A 222 -6.84 -6.27 36.41
CA PHE A 222 -6.16 -4.99 36.23
C PHE A 222 -5.24 -5.00 35.01
N LEU A 223 -4.37 -6.02 34.88
CA LEU A 223 -3.49 -6.19 33.72
C LEU A 223 -4.29 -6.28 32.42
N SER A 224 -5.36 -7.08 32.41
CA SER A 224 -6.26 -7.20 31.24
C SER A 224 -6.84 -5.84 30.83
N THR A 225 -7.28 -5.03 31.80
CA THR A 225 -7.80 -3.68 31.53
C THR A 225 -6.73 -2.76 30.93
N VAL A 226 -5.49 -2.82 31.44
CA VAL A 226 -4.35 -2.07 30.87
C VAL A 226 -4.09 -2.49 29.43
N PHE A 227 -4.12 -3.79 29.11
CA PHE A 227 -3.96 -4.29 27.75
C PHE A 227 -5.11 -3.85 26.82
N VAL A 228 -6.37 -3.84 27.28
CA VAL A 228 -7.49 -3.30 26.49
C VAL A 228 -7.29 -1.82 26.21
N CYS A 229 -6.93 -1.03 27.22
CA CYS A 229 -6.66 0.40 27.04
C CYS A 229 -5.51 0.66 26.07
N PHE A 230 -4.44 -0.14 26.14
CA PHE A 230 -3.30 -0.04 25.23
C PHE A 230 -3.69 -0.42 23.80
N GLY A 231 -4.41 -1.53 23.61
CA GLY A 231 -4.91 -1.97 22.30
C GLY A 231 -5.87 -0.95 21.68
N TRP A 232 -6.76 -0.37 22.48
CA TRP A 232 -7.68 0.69 22.05
C TRP A 232 -6.94 1.97 21.65
N ASN A 233 -5.96 2.40 22.45
CA ASN A 233 -5.17 3.59 22.13
C ASN A 233 -4.36 3.40 20.84
N ARG A 234 -3.78 2.21 20.62
CA ARG A 234 -3.08 1.86 19.38
C ARG A 234 -4.01 1.93 18.17
N MET A 235 -5.21 1.35 18.27
CA MET A 235 -6.21 1.38 17.19
C MET A 235 -6.67 2.82 16.90
N ASN A 236 -6.95 3.61 17.93
CA ASN A 236 -7.34 5.01 17.79
C ASN A 236 -6.24 5.85 17.11
N ARG A 237 -4.97 5.60 17.45
CA ARG A 237 -3.83 6.29 16.81
C ARG A 237 -3.72 5.95 15.32
N SER A 238 -3.95 4.70 14.95
CA SER A 238 -3.95 4.26 13.54
C SER A 238 -5.08 4.95 12.75
N LEU A 239 -6.29 5.00 13.31
CA LEU A 239 -7.44 5.69 12.69
C LEU A 239 -7.19 7.19 12.53
N LYS A 240 -6.63 7.85 13.55
CA LYS A 240 -6.29 9.29 13.49
C LYS A 240 -5.21 9.59 12.45
N ARG A 241 -4.22 8.70 12.31
CA ARG A 241 -3.17 8.86 11.29
C ARG A 241 -3.77 8.84 9.88
N SER A 242 -4.66 7.89 9.61
CA SER A 242 -5.36 7.79 8.33
C SER A 242 -6.22 9.03 8.04
N GLN A 243 -6.89 9.59 9.05
CA GLN A 243 -7.67 10.80 8.85
C GLN A 243 -6.78 11.99 8.48
N ASN A 244 -5.66 12.19 9.19
CA ASN A 244 -4.73 13.26 8.89
C ASN A 244 -4.10 13.12 7.49
N GLU A 245 -3.72 11.90 7.10
CA GLU A 245 -3.18 11.61 5.75
C GLU A 245 -4.23 11.90 4.66
N ARG A 246 -5.50 11.54 4.88
CA ARG A 246 -6.60 11.89 3.97
C ARG A 246 -6.85 13.39 3.88
N GLU A 247 -6.73 14.14 4.97
CA GLU A 247 -6.88 15.60 4.96
C GLU A 247 -5.73 16.28 4.19
N LEU A 248 -4.50 15.78 4.36
CA LEU A 248 -3.34 16.22 3.58
C LEU A 248 -3.50 15.94 2.07
N MET A 249 -4.00 14.76 1.70
CA MET A 249 -4.24 14.42 0.29
C MET A 249 -5.48 15.15 -0.28
N GLY A 250 -6.53 15.32 0.52
CA GLY A 250 -7.78 16.00 0.13
C GLY A 250 -7.58 17.49 -0.14
N SER A 251 -6.64 18.14 0.54
CA SER A 251 -6.35 19.56 0.33
C SER A 251 -5.59 19.85 -0.97
N SER A 252 -5.00 18.84 -1.61
CA SER A 252 -4.34 18.95 -2.92
C SER A 252 -5.33 18.98 -4.10
N THR A 253 -6.60 18.66 -3.87
CA THR A 253 -7.64 18.89 -4.88
C THR A 253 -8.20 20.29 -4.67
N SER A 254 -7.34 21.30 -4.88
CA SER A 254 -7.87 22.56 -5.38
C SER A 254 -8.48 22.22 -6.72
N VAL A 255 -9.78 21.92 -6.70
CA VAL A 255 -10.66 22.03 -7.85
C VAL A 255 -10.37 23.40 -8.41
N LEU A 256 -9.47 23.48 -9.39
CA LEU A 256 -9.48 24.60 -10.31
C LEU A 256 -10.94 24.65 -10.75
N PRO A 257 -11.66 25.76 -10.51
CA PRO A 257 -13.02 25.87 -10.96
C PRO A 257 -12.96 25.55 -12.45
N PHE A 258 -13.54 24.41 -12.84
CA PHE A 258 -13.78 24.15 -14.24
C PHE A 258 -14.57 25.37 -14.69
N PRO A 259 -14.08 26.17 -15.65
CA PRO A 259 -14.87 27.26 -16.18
C PRO A 259 -16.18 26.63 -16.63
N ASP A 260 -17.28 27.10 -16.04
CA ASP A 260 -18.63 26.64 -16.30
C ASP A 260 -18.85 26.63 -17.81
N ARG A 261 -18.76 25.44 -18.42
CA ARG A 261 -18.89 25.26 -19.87
C ARG A 261 -20.35 25.23 -20.30
N SER A 262 -21.24 25.74 -19.47
CA SER A 262 -22.69 25.78 -19.69
C SER A 262 -23.15 26.97 -20.55
N ASN A 263 -22.26 27.91 -20.93
CA ASN A 263 -22.63 29.10 -21.72
C ASN A 263 -21.86 29.31 -23.04
N GLN A 264 -21.18 28.31 -23.60
CA GLN A 264 -20.62 28.42 -24.96
C GLN A 264 -21.09 27.28 -25.86
N PHE A 265 -22.38 27.29 -26.15
CA PHE A 265 -22.91 26.79 -27.42
C PHE A 265 -23.05 28.00 -28.37
N GLU A 266 -21.96 28.75 -28.54
CA GLU A 266 -21.87 29.76 -29.58
C GLU A 266 -21.23 29.07 -30.79
N LEU A 267 -22.08 28.80 -31.78
CA LEU A 267 -21.84 28.23 -33.09
C LEU A 267 -20.40 28.47 -33.59
N GLU A 268 -19.53 27.50 -33.35
CA GLU A 268 -18.12 27.52 -33.77
C GLU A 268 -18.09 27.47 -35.31
N THR A 269 -17.79 28.62 -35.90
CA THR A 269 -17.45 28.76 -37.30
C THR A 269 -16.24 27.87 -37.61
N PRO A 270 -16.20 27.18 -38.76
CA PRO A 270 -15.12 26.26 -39.08
C PRO A 270 -13.76 26.97 -39.02
N PRO A 271 -12.72 26.32 -38.47
CA PRO A 271 -11.40 26.93 -38.32
C PRO A 271 -10.88 27.38 -39.68
N ALA A 272 -10.73 28.68 -39.86
CA ALA A 272 -10.15 29.28 -41.05
C ALA A 272 -8.76 28.68 -41.28
N SER A 273 -8.58 28.09 -42.47
CA SER A 273 -7.34 27.45 -42.85
C SER A 273 -6.16 28.42 -42.74
N VAL A 274 -5.02 27.92 -42.28
CA VAL A 274 -3.78 28.68 -42.00
C VAL A 274 -3.24 29.41 -43.25
N THR A 275 -3.75 29.13 -44.44
CA THR A 275 -3.39 29.81 -45.69
C THR A 275 -4.09 31.15 -45.91
N GLU A 276 -5.17 31.48 -45.20
CA GLU A 276 -5.87 32.78 -45.39
C GLU A 276 -5.31 33.92 -44.52
N ARG A 277 -4.61 33.61 -43.42
CA ARG A 277 -4.16 34.65 -42.49
C ARG A 277 -2.89 35.36 -42.93
N THR A 278 -2.09 34.76 -43.82
CA THR A 278 -0.86 35.37 -44.36
C THR A 278 -1.11 36.28 -45.57
N THR A 279 -2.24 36.17 -46.27
CA THR A 279 -2.56 37.06 -47.40
C THR A 279 -3.15 38.40 -46.96
N ASN A 280 -3.75 38.49 -45.77
CA ASN A 280 -4.26 39.75 -45.22
C ASN A 280 -3.16 40.74 -44.79
N LEU A 281 -1.94 40.27 -44.50
CA LEU A 281 -0.81 41.16 -44.19
C LEU A 281 -0.19 41.82 -45.44
N LEU A 282 -0.48 41.31 -46.64
CA LEU A 282 -0.01 41.92 -47.89
C LEU A 282 -1.00 42.96 -48.46
N ARG A 283 -2.29 42.92 -48.08
CA ARG A 283 -3.27 43.90 -48.56
C ARG A 283 -3.20 45.26 -47.85
N VAL A 284 -2.74 45.30 -46.61
CA VAL A 284 -2.67 46.57 -45.83
C VAL A 284 -1.61 47.53 -46.37
N ASN A 285 -0.62 47.05 -47.14
CA ASN A 285 0.42 47.90 -47.73
C ASN A 285 0.25 48.18 -49.23
N ALA A 286 -0.91 47.85 -49.82
CA ALA A 286 -1.12 47.95 -51.27
C ALA A 286 -1.95 49.16 -51.73
N ASP A 287 -2.19 50.16 -50.87
CA ASP A 287 -2.88 51.41 -51.25
C ASP A 287 -1.88 52.57 -51.48
N PRO A 288 -1.40 52.81 -52.71
CA PRO A 288 -0.55 53.98 -53.04
C PRO A 288 -1.33 55.29 -53.24
N ALA A 289 -2.60 55.39 -52.79
CA ALA A 289 -3.49 56.51 -53.18
C ALA A 289 -3.70 57.63 -52.14
N LYS A 290 -2.95 57.66 -51.02
CA LYS A 290 -3.05 58.74 -50.01
C LYS A 290 -1.69 59.35 -49.69
N THR A 291 -1.09 60.02 -50.67
CA THR A 291 -0.11 61.08 -50.42
C THR A 291 -0.50 62.30 -51.25
N GLY A 292 -1.31 63.16 -50.65
CA GLY A 292 -1.70 64.44 -51.21
C GLY A 292 -2.09 65.38 -50.06
N GLU A 293 -1.61 66.61 -50.14
CA GLU A 293 -1.84 67.74 -49.22
C GLU A 293 -0.80 67.91 -48.10
N PHE A 294 0.41 68.29 -48.50
CA PHE A 294 1.24 69.20 -47.72
C PHE A 294 0.87 70.64 -48.15
N GLY A 295 0.24 71.37 -47.23
CA GLY A 295 -0.11 72.77 -47.39
C GLY A 295 1.14 73.66 -47.36
N THR A 296 1.13 74.66 -48.22
CA THR A 296 1.97 75.85 -48.18
C THR A 296 1.35 76.86 -47.21
N ASP A 297 2.14 77.29 -46.23
CA ASP A 297 2.14 78.63 -45.62
C ASP A 297 3.51 78.87 -44.96
#